data_AF-A0A1V5GYN4-F1
#
_entry.id   AF-A0A1V5GYN4-F1
#
_cell.length_a   1.000
_cell.length_b   1.000
_cell.length_c   1.000
_cell.angle_alpha   90.00
_cell.angle_beta   90.00
_cell.angle_gamma   90.00
#
_symmetry.space_group_name_H-M   'P 1'
#
loop_
_entity.id
_entity.type
_entity.pdbx_description
1 polymer ?
#
loop_
_entity_poly.entity_id
_entity_poly.type
_entity_poly.pdbx_seq_one_letter_code
_entity_poly.pdbx_strand_id
1 'polypeptide(L)'
;MAGQAFSFQLIGMEQLMKNLEQLPTIAMKKTVVRNACKKSLIPVRDLARQNAPYDPRVTKGFSKSRHLRDTIEVSTSLKASQKRKFAPDRTKVTVYVGSTAPHAHLIEFGTKERTPKEPFTAEIRPGQVITVKSMGRAPAIPFLRNAWDAAKDRIISIFAKEMKVELEKAAARLAKRAATGKLTKAQIRGLR
;
A
#
# COMPACT_ATOMS: atom_id res chain seq x y z
N MET A 1 19.55 22.81 29.12
CA MET A 1 19.30 23.37 27.77
C MET A 1 18.11 22.63 27.17
N ALA A 2 16.99 23.31 26.98
CA ALA A 2 15.77 22.70 26.42
C ALA A 2 16.02 22.38 24.93
N GLY A 3 15.89 21.11 24.56
CA GLY A 3 15.97 20.71 23.16
C GLY A 3 14.84 21.38 22.39
N GLN A 4 15.18 22.16 21.35
CA GLN A 4 14.19 22.62 20.38
C GLN A 4 13.48 21.41 19.79
N ALA A 5 12.21 21.24 20.15
CA ALA A 5 11.35 20.27 19.49
C ALA A 5 11.16 20.72 18.04
N PHE A 6 11.67 19.94 17.09
CA PHE A 6 11.45 20.15 15.67
C PHE A 6 9.94 20.09 15.41
N SER A 7 9.30 21.26 15.18
CA SER A 7 7.89 21.35 14.83
C SER A 7 7.77 21.63 13.34
N PHE A 8 7.26 20.66 12.58
CA PHE A 8 6.87 20.87 11.20
C PHE A 8 5.37 21.12 11.17
N GLN A 9 4.96 22.39 11.12
CA GLN A 9 3.60 22.74 10.79
C GLN A 9 3.46 22.68 9.27
N LEU A 10 2.74 21.66 8.78
CA LEU A 10 2.22 21.70 7.41
C LEU A 10 1.14 22.78 7.40
N ILE A 11 1.53 24.02 7.10
CA ILE A 11 0.64 25.18 7.00
C ILE A 11 -0.49 24.80 6.04
N GLY A 12 -1.67 24.51 6.59
CA GLY A 12 -2.84 24.06 5.84
C GLY A 12 -3.44 22.71 6.25
N MET A 13 -2.72 21.81 6.95
CA MET A 13 -3.33 20.52 7.34
C MET A 13 -4.50 20.71 8.31
N GLU A 14 -4.37 21.61 9.28
CA GLU A 14 -5.46 21.97 10.20
C GLU A 14 -6.67 22.51 9.43
N GLN A 15 -6.43 23.40 8.46
CA GLN A 15 -7.49 23.93 7.61
C GLN A 15 -8.13 22.84 6.73
N LEU A 16 -7.34 21.90 6.21
CA LEU A 16 -7.85 20.75 5.46
C LEU A 16 -8.73 19.86 6.35
N MET A 17 -8.37 19.69 7.63
CA MET A 17 -9.20 18.95 8.59
C MET A 17 -10.50 19.69 8.90
N LYS A 18 -10.46 21.00 9.13
CA LYS A 18 -11.65 21.84 9.29
C LYS A 18 -12.57 21.76 8.06
N ASN A 19 -12.00 21.84 6.85
CA ASN A 19 -12.76 21.71 5.60
C ASN A 19 -13.32 20.29 5.41
N LEU A 20 -12.60 19.27 5.84
CA LEU A 20 -13.09 17.89 5.85
C LEU A 20 -14.29 17.75 6.79
N GLU A 21 -14.28 18.42 7.93
CA GLU A 21 -15.37 18.40 8.90
C GLU A 21 -16.66 19.02 8.37
N GLN A 22 -16.55 20.05 7.52
CA GLN A 22 -17.68 20.70 6.84
C GLN A 22 -18.42 19.79 5.84
N LEU A 23 -17.85 18.64 5.46
CA LEU A 23 -18.57 17.71 4.60
C LEU A 23 -19.74 17.05 5.37
N PRO A 24 -20.93 16.95 4.74
CA PRO A 24 -22.16 16.61 5.47
C PRO A 24 -22.29 15.14 5.88
N THR A 25 -21.49 14.24 5.29
CA THR A 25 -21.59 12.81 5.60
C THR A 25 -20.23 12.17 5.81
N ILE A 26 -20.17 11.22 6.75
CA ILE A 26 -18.96 10.43 7.05
C ILE A 26 -18.47 9.67 5.81
N ALA A 27 -19.39 9.20 4.96
CA ALA A 27 -19.04 8.52 3.72
C ALA A 27 -18.25 9.43 2.75
N MET A 28 -18.65 10.70 2.63
CA MET A 28 -17.91 11.70 1.84
C MET A 28 -16.53 11.96 2.45
N LYS A 29 -16.44 12.17 3.76
CA LYS A 29 -15.17 12.36 4.49
C LYS A 29 -14.19 11.21 4.21
N LYS A 30 -14.66 9.97 4.40
CA LYS A 30 -13.86 8.76 4.14
C LYS A 30 -13.42 8.63 2.69
N THR A 31 -14.22 9.09 1.74
CA THR A 31 -13.90 9.00 0.31
C THR A 31 -12.78 9.94 -0.07
N VAL A 32 -12.83 11.19 0.42
CA VAL A 32 -11.75 12.17 0.25
C VAL A 32 -10.44 11.62 0.82
N VAL A 33 -10.45 11.21 2.09
CA VAL A 33 -9.26 10.66 2.77
C VAL A 33 -8.72 9.44 2.03
N ARG A 34 -9.58 8.48 1.64
CA ARG A 34 -9.17 7.28 0.92
C ARG A 34 -8.50 7.59 -0.41
N ASN A 35 -9.07 8.50 -1.20
CA ASN A 35 -8.51 8.86 -2.50
C ASN A 35 -7.16 9.56 -2.35
N ALA A 36 -7.03 10.47 -1.38
CA ALA A 36 -5.76 11.11 -1.07
C ALA A 36 -4.69 10.10 -0.63
N CYS A 37 -5.03 9.17 0.29
CA CYS A 37 -4.13 8.09 0.71
C CYS A 37 -3.70 7.19 -0.46
N LYS A 38 -4.63 6.83 -1.36
CA LYS A 38 -4.27 5.99 -2.52
C LYS A 38 -3.23 6.66 -3.41
N LYS A 39 -3.34 7.97 -3.62
CA LYS A 39 -2.41 8.71 -4.47
C LYS A 39 -1.08 8.99 -3.78
N SER A 40 -1.09 9.25 -2.47
CA SER A 40 0.15 9.48 -1.71
C SER A 40 1.05 8.24 -1.64
N LEU A 41 0.49 7.03 -1.80
CA LEU A 41 1.25 5.77 -1.85
C LEU A 41 1.75 5.38 -3.25
N ILE A 42 1.41 6.13 -4.30
CA ILE A 42 1.88 5.86 -5.66
C ILE A 42 3.43 5.85 -5.75
N PRO A 43 4.17 6.81 -5.16
CA PRO A 43 5.63 6.79 -5.20
C PRO A 43 6.22 5.54 -4.54
N VAL A 44 5.66 5.10 -3.41
CA VAL A 44 6.09 3.86 -2.74
C VAL A 44 5.91 2.66 -3.67
N ARG A 45 4.74 2.56 -4.32
CA ARG A 45 4.47 1.49 -5.30
C ARG A 45 5.50 1.52 -6.42
N ASP A 46 5.76 2.69 -7.00
CA ASP A 46 6.63 2.82 -8.16
C ASP A 46 8.09 2.52 -7.84
N LEU A 47 8.58 3.00 -6.69
CA LEU A 47 9.90 2.64 -6.19
C LEU A 47 10.00 1.16 -5.84
N ALA A 48 8.96 0.58 -5.23
CA ALA A 48 8.94 -0.85 -4.92
C ALA A 48 8.98 -1.70 -6.20
N ARG A 49 8.33 -1.24 -7.28
CA ARG A 49 8.41 -1.87 -8.60
C ARG A 49 9.80 -1.80 -9.22
N GLN A 50 10.51 -0.69 -9.03
CA GLN A 50 11.87 -0.52 -9.51
C GLN A 50 12.87 -1.38 -8.72
N ASN A 51 12.68 -1.49 -7.40
CA ASN A 51 13.56 -2.25 -6.52
C ASN A 51 13.28 -3.76 -6.55
N ALA A 52 12.12 -4.19 -7.06
CA ALA A 52 11.75 -5.60 -7.10
C ALA A 52 12.63 -6.36 -8.11
N PRO A 53 13.01 -7.62 -7.80
CA PRO A 53 13.74 -8.48 -8.71
C PRO A 53 13.10 -8.55 -10.10
N TYR A 54 13.92 -8.34 -11.11
CA TYR A 54 13.53 -8.39 -12.50
C TYR A 54 14.51 -9.24 -13.29
N ASP A 55 13.98 -10.21 -14.04
CA ASP A 55 14.73 -10.97 -15.02
C ASP A 55 13.92 -11.01 -16.32
N PRO A 56 14.40 -10.35 -17.40
CA PRO A 56 13.69 -10.29 -18.67
C PRO A 56 13.57 -11.66 -19.36
N ARG A 57 14.36 -12.65 -18.96
CA ARG A 57 14.35 -14.00 -19.55
C ARG A 57 13.25 -14.89 -18.98
N VAL A 58 12.59 -14.48 -17.90
CA VAL A 58 11.52 -15.26 -17.27
C VAL A 58 10.28 -15.24 -18.15
N THR A 59 10.01 -16.37 -18.80
CA THR A 59 8.83 -16.58 -19.66
C THR A 59 7.62 -17.07 -18.88
N LYS A 60 7.83 -17.85 -17.81
CA LYS A 60 6.78 -18.41 -16.97
C LYS A 60 6.43 -17.44 -15.84
N GLY A 61 5.18 -16.98 -15.81
CA GLY A 61 4.72 -16.12 -14.74
C GLY A 61 4.61 -16.83 -13.39
N PHE A 62 4.97 -16.11 -12.33
CA PHE A 62 4.89 -16.63 -10.95
C PHE A 62 3.48 -16.55 -10.35
N SER A 63 2.58 -15.78 -10.97
CA SER A 63 1.16 -15.64 -10.59
C SER A 63 0.36 -15.09 -11.80
N LYS A 64 -0.61 -14.19 -11.57
CA LYS A 64 -1.33 -13.44 -12.62
C LYS A 64 -0.42 -12.55 -13.48
N SER A 65 0.84 -12.37 -13.09
CA SER A 65 1.81 -11.53 -13.79
C SER A 65 3.13 -12.27 -13.97
N ARG A 66 3.88 -11.85 -14.99
CA ARG A 66 5.19 -12.45 -15.32
C ARG A 66 6.23 -12.14 -14.26
N HIS A 67 6.34 -10.89 -13.83
CA HIS A 67 7.32 -10.47 -12.83
C HIS A 67 6.67 -10.02 -11.52
N LEU A 68 7.44 -10.10 -10.44
CA LEU A 68 7.01 -9.68 -9.11
C LEU A 68 6.60 -8.21 -9.10
N ARG A 69 7.37 -7.33 -9.75
CA ARG A 69 7.09 -5.89 -9.83
C ARG A 69 5.68 -5.59 -10.33
N ASP A 70 5.20 -6.34 -11.30
CA ASP A 70 3.90 -6.09 -11.94
C ASP A 70 2.73 -6.40 -10.98
N THR A 71 2.97 -7.20 -9.94
CA THR A 71 1.98 -7.57 -8.92
C THR A 71 1.89 -6.58 -7.76
N ILE A 72 2.79 -5.58 -7.69
CA ILE A 72 2.81 -4.56 -6.64
C ILE A 72 1.75 -3.50 -6.94
N GLU A 73 0.80 -3.34 -6.04
CA GLU A 73 -0.35 -2.45 -6.21
C GLU A 73 -0.68 -1.67 -4.93
N VAL A 74 -1.43 -0.58 -5.11
CA VAL A 74 -2.06 0.16 -4.02
C VAL A 74 -3.54 -0.20 -3.99
N SER A 75 -4.00 -0.77 -2.88
CA SER A 75 -5.36 -1.29 -2.74
C SER A 75 -5.98 -0.91 -1.41
N THR A 76 -7.31 -0.78 -1.39
CA THR A 76 -8.09 -0.55 -0.16
C THR A 76 -8.61 -1.85 0.43
N SER A 77 -8.32 -2.98 -0.21
CA SER A 77 -8.78 -4.30 0.18
C SER A 77 -7.64 -5.28 0.18
N LEU A 78 -7.59 -6.11 1.21
CA LEU A 78 -6.72 -7.28 1.26
C LEU A 78 -7.34 -8.46 0.48
N LYS A 79 -6.55 -9.50 0.22
CA LYS A 79 -7.08 -10.77 -0.31
C LYS A 79 -7.98 -11.46 0.72
N ALA A 80 -8.92 -12.29 0.27
CA ALA A 80 -9.84 -13.00 1.17
C ALA A 80 -9.11 -13.80 2.27
N SER A 81 -8.00 -14.46 1.92
CA SER A 81 -7.14 -15.18 2.86
C SER A 81 -6.48 -14.27 3.91
N GLN A 82 -6.15 -13.03 3.55
CA GLN A 82 -5.60 -12.03 4.45
C GLN A 82 -6.69 -11.39 5.31
N LYS A 83 -7.89 -11.14 4.76
CA LYS A 83 -9.02 -10.54 5.47
C LYS A 83 -9.45 -11.34 6.70
N ARG A 84 -9.37 -12.67 6.68
CA ARG A 84 -9.73 -13.51 7.85
C ARG A 84 -8.92 -13.15 9.11
N LYS A 85 -7.72 -12.59 8.95
CA LYS A 85 -6.85 -12.18 10.06
C LYS A 85 -7.08 -10.74 10.52
N PHE A 86 -7.83 -9.93 9.76
CA PHE A 86 -8.05 -8.52 10.04
C PHE A 86 -9.54 -8.21 10.01
N ALA A 87 -10.12 -8.01 11.19
CA ALA A 87 -11.48 -7.48 11.28
C ALA A 87 -11.54 -6.09 10.62
N PRO A 88 -12.52 -5.82 9.74
CA PRO A 88 -12.65 -4.53 9.09
C PRO A 88 -13.04 -3.47 10.11
N ASP A 89 -12.09 -2.62 10.46
CA ASP A 89 -12.34 -1.47 11.31
C ASP A 89 -13.07 -0.38 10.51
N ARG A 90 -14.29 -0.06 10.95
CA ARG A 90 -15.14 0.94 10.30
C ARG A 90 -14.78 2.36 10.71
N THR A 91 -13.94 2.58 11.71
CA THR A 91 -13.61 3.92 12.22
C THR A 91 -12.49 4.57 11.42
N LYS A 92 -11.56 3.78 10.88
CA LYS A 92 -10.39 4.26 10.14
C LYS A 92 -10.48 4.00 8.63
N VAL A 93 -9.75 4.80 7.87
CA VAL A 93 -9.47 4.53 6.45
C VAL A 93 -8.11 3.85 6.36
N THR A 94 -8.08 2.62 5.87
CA THR A 94 -6.84 1.87 5.66
C THR A 94 -6.61 1.66 4.16
N VAL A 95 -5.40 1.94 3.70
CA VAL A 95 -4.93 1.68 2.34
C VAL A 95 -3.62 0.89 2.44
N TYR A 96 -3.47 -0.11 1.59
CA TYR A 96 -2.34 -1.02 1.56
C TYR A 96 -1.52 -0.78 0.30
N VAL A 97 -0.21 -0.92 0.41
CA VAL A 97 0.72 -1.02 -0.71
C VAL A 97 1.52 -2.29 -0.57
N GLY A 98 1.61 -3.09 -1.63
CA GLY A 98 2.34 -4.35 -1.59
C GLY A 98 2.06 -5.25 -2.78
N SER A 99 2.77 -6.37 -2.82
CA SER A 99 2.59 -7.38 -3.86
C SER A 99 1.42 -8.30 -3.56
N THR A 100 0.68 -8.68 -4.61
CA THR A 100 -0.32 -9.74 -4.55
C THR A 100 0.28 -11.14 -4.70
N ALA A 101 1.55 -11.28 -5.06
CA ALA A 101 2.18 -12.59 -5.26
C ALA A 101 2.44 -13.29 -3.91
N PRO A 102 2.07 -14.58 -3.75
CA PRO A 102 2.22 -15.28 -2.46
C PRO A 102 3.67 -15.35 -1.96
N HIS A 103 4.65 -15.47 -2.85
CA HIS A 103 6.07 -15.59 -2.52
C HIS A 103 6.76 -14.25 -2.28
N ALA A 104 6.08 -13.11 -2.47
CA ALA A 104 6.68 -11.78 -2.35
C ALA A 104 7.30 -11.53 -0.98
N HIS A 105 6.65 -11.99 0.09
CA HIS A 105 7.16 -11.85 1.45
C HIS A 105 8.42 -12.69 1.70
N LEU A 106 8.57 -13.83 1.02
CA LEU A 106 9.79 -14.66 1.10
C LEU A 106 10.97 -13.96 0.45
N ILE A 107 10.71 -13.17 -0.60
CA ILE A 107 11.73 -12.35 -1.26
C ILE A 107 12.06 -11.13 -0.38
N GLU A 108 11.05 -10.39 0.08
CA GLU A 108 11.23 -9.18 0.90
C GLU A 108 12.05 -9.45 2.16
N PHE A 109 11.73 -10.52 2.89
CA PHE A 109 12.34 -10.82 4.19
C PHE A 109 13.44 -11.89 4.13
N GLY A 110 13.59 -12.55 2.98
CA GLY A 110 14.41 -13.74 2.85
C GLY A 110 13.79 -14.94 3.56
N THR A 111 14.45 -16.09 3.48
CA THR A 111 14.07 -17.28 4.24
C THR A 111 15.09 -17.54 5.34
N LYS A 112 14.71 -18.38 6.30
CA LYS A 112 15.70 -19.11 7.10
C LYS A 112 16.30 -20.23 6.24
N GLU A 113 17.37 -20.85 6.75
CA GLU A 113 17.89 -22.08 6.15
C GLU A 113 16.80 -23.15 6.14
N ARG A 114 16.64 -23.81 5.00
CA ARG A 114 15.61 -24.82 4.78
C ARG A 114 16.25 -26.19 4.82
N THR A 115 15.93 -26.97 5.84
CA THR A 115 16.33 -28.37 5.92
C THR A 115 15.18 -29.27 5.47
N PRO A 116 15.46 -30.32 4.67
CA PRO A 116 14.47 -31.35 4.41
C PRO A 116 14.19 -32.12 5.72
N LYS A 117 13.00 -32.72 5.83
CA LYS A 117 12.66 -33.55 7.01
C LYS A 117 13.61 -34.75 7.14
N GLU A 118 13.95 -35.34 6.00
CA GLU A 118 14.89 -36.45 5.90
C GLU A 118 15.92 -36.13 4.81
N PRO A 119 17.23 -36.38 5.05
CA PRO A 119 18.24 -36.24 4.02
C PRO A 119 17.97 -37.17 2.85
N PHE A 120 18.09 -36.66 1.63
CA PHE A 120 17.92 -37.47 0.42
C PHE A 120 19.13 -37.29 -0.50
N THR A 121 19.38 -38.30 -1.34
CA THR A 121 20.42 -38.24 -2.36
C THR A 121 19.86 -37.66 -3.66
N ALA A 122 20.59 -36.72 -4.24
CA ALA A 122 20.25 -36.11 -5.52
C ALA A 122 21.47 -36.20 -6.45
N GLU A 123 21.24 -36.60 -7.68
CA GLU A 123 22.24 -36.57 -8.74
C GLU A 123 22.20 -35.19 -9.41
N ILE A 124 23.28 -34.40 -9.27
CA ILE A 124 23.35 -33.05 -9.88
C ILE A 124 23.82 -33.16 -11.33
N ARG A 125 24.72 -34.09 -11.60
CA ARG A 125 25.31 -34.40 -12.90
C ARG A 125 25.48 -35.91 -13.02
N PRO A 126 25.51 -36.47 -14.24
CA PRO A 126 25.75 -37.88 -14.45
C PRO A 126 26.95 -38.40 -13.62
N GLY A 127 26.71 -39.32 -12.69
CA GLY A 127 27.73 -39.92 -11.82
C GLY A 127 28.11 -39.10 -10.58
N GLN A 128 27.54 -37.91 -10.37
CA GLN A 128 27.80 -37.06 -9.21
C GLN A 128 26.57 -37.01 -8.29
N VAL A 129 26.56 -37.89 -7.30
CA VAL A 129 25.51 -37.96 -6.28
C VAL A 129 25.94 -37.17 -5.05
N ILE A 130 25.07 -36.27 -4.59
CA ILE A 130 25.24 -35.58 -3.31
C ILE A 130 24.13 -35.95 -2.33
N THR A 131 24.46 -36.01 -1.05
CA THR A 131 23.45 -36.08 0.01
C THR A 131 23.03 -34.67 0.39
N VAL A 132 21.78 -34.33 0.11
CA VAL A 132 21.22 -33.02 0.40
C VAL A 132 20.76 -32.97 1.86
N LYS A 133 21.58 -32.38 2.72
CA LYS A 133 21.25 -32.12 4.13
C LYS A 133 20.61 -30.74 4.37
N SER A 134 20.84 -29.80 3.46
CA SER A 134 20.27 -28.44 3.49
C SER A 134 19.93 -27.99 2.07
N MET A 135 18.77 -27.36 1.91
CA MET A 135 18.30 -26.74 0.66
C MET A 135 18.77 -25.27 0.55
N GLY A 136 19.56 -24.80 1.52
CA GLY A 136 20.09 -23.45 1.57
C GLY A 136 19.08 -22.40 2.05
N ARG A 137 19.49 -21.14 1.89
CA ARG A 137 18.76 -19.94 2.31
C ARG A 137 18.63 -18.98 1.13
N ALA A 138 17.44 -18.40 0.95
CA ALA A 138 17.28 -17.26 0.07
C ALA A 138 17.61 -15.96 0.84
N PRO A 139 18.53 -15.11 0.34
CA PRO A 139 18.78 -13.81 0.94
C PRO A 139 17.57 -12.88 0.80
N ALA A 140 17.44 -11.93 1.72
CA ALA A 140 16.39 -10.92 1.65
C ALA A 140 16.70 -9.91 0.55
N ILE A 141 15.67 -9.56 -0.24
CA ILE A 141 15.70 -8.47 -1.21
C ILE A 141 14.61 -7.48 -0.79
N PRO A 142 14.92 -6.50 0.09
CA PRO A 142 13.92 -5.66 0.75
C PRO A 142 13.39 -4.54 -0.18
N PHE A 143 12.72 -4.92 -1.25
CA PHE A 143 12.26 -4.00 -2.29
C PHE A 143 11.19 -3.02 -1.79
N LEU A 144 10.29 -3.47 -0.91
CA LEU A 144 9.20 -2.65 -0.37
C LEU A 144 9.68 -1.77 0.77
N ARG A 145 10.52 -2.30 1.68
CA ARG A 145 11.11 -1.50 2.76
C ARG A 145 11.96 -0.36 2.22
N ASN A 146 12.85 -0.64 1.26
CA ASN A 146 13.68 0.40 0.63
C ASN A 146 12.82 1.47 -0.04
N ALA A 147 11.72 1.08 -0.70
CA ALA A 147 10.79 2.00 -1.33
C ALA A 147 10.02 2.85 -0.31
N TRP A 148 9.63 2.26 0.83
CA TRP A 148 8.98 2.98 1.93
C TRP A 148 9.93 4.02 2.52
N ASP A 149 11.14 3.63 2.88
CA ASP A 149 12.11 4.54 3.50
C ASP A 149 12.52 5.69 2.58
N ALA A 150 12.62 5.44 1.27
CA ALA A 150 12.94 6.48 0.29
C ALA A 150 11.78 7.47 0.06
N ALA A 151 10.52 7.09 0.31
CA ALA A 151 9.37 7.91 -0.02
C ALA A 151 8.61 8.47 1.18
N LYS A 152 8.77 7.92 2.39
CA LYS A 152 7.91 8.18 3.56
C LYS A 152 7.70 9.66 3.86
N ASP A 153 8.75 10.47 3.78
CA ASP A 153 8.66 11.91 4.08
C ASP A 153 7.84 12.68 3.03
N ARG A 154 7.89 12.23 1.77
CA ARG A 154 7.11 12.81 0.67
C ARG A 154 5.64 12.37 0.68
N ILE A 155 5.30 11.26 1.34
CA ILE A 155 3.91 10.77 1.39
C ILE A 155 3.02 11.81 2.05
N ILE A 156 3.48 12.45 3.12
CA ILE A 156 2.68 13.41 3.89
C ILE A 156 2.39 14.67 3.06
N SER A 157 3.39 15.19 2.34
CA SER A 157 3.20 16.37 1.49
C SER A 157 2.29 16.08 0.29
N ILE A 158 2.46 14.92 -0.35
CA ILE A 158 1.56 14.48 -1.44
C ILE A 158 0.15 14.26 -0.89
N PHE A 159 0.01 13.65 0.29
CA PHE A 159 -1.28 13.45 0.93
C PHE A 159 -2.00 14.78 1.18
N ALA A 160 -1.33 15.78 1.74
CA ALA A 160 -1.92 17.09 1.97
C ALA A 160 -2.37 17.77 0.65
N LYS A 161 -1.53 17.70 -0.39
CA LYS A 161 -1.88 18.23 -1.72
C LYS A 161 -3.09 17.52 -2.31
N GLU A 162 -3.14 16.19 -2.24
CA GLU A 162 -4.25 15.41 -2.77
C GLU A 162 -5.53 15.54 -1.94
N MET A 163 -5.41 15.75 -0.63
CA MET A 163 -6.54 16.07 0.24
C MET A 163 -7.22 17.36 -0.22
N LYS A 164 -6.44 18.42 -0.51
CA LYS A 164 -6.98 19.68 -1.05
C LYS A 164 -7.78 19.44 -2.33
N VAL A 165 -7.17 18.73 -3.30
CA VAL A 165 -7.80 18.42 -4.60
C VAL A 165 -9.08 17.60 -4.42
N GLU A 166 -9.07 16.59 -3.55
CA GLU A 166 -10.24 15.73 -3.35
C GLU A 166 -11.36 16.45 -2.56
N LEU A 167 -11.02 17.39 -1.67
CA LEU A 167 -11.98 18.28 -1.00
C LEU A 167 -12.64 19.23 -1.99
N GLU A 168 -11.89 19.91 -2.84
CA GLU A 168 -12.42 20.80 -3.88
C GLU A 168 -13.40 20.06 -4.80
N LYS A 169 -13.01 18.85 -5.25
CA LYS A 169 -13.91 17.99 -6.03
C LYS A 169 -15.17 17.59 -5.24
N ALA A 170 -15.05 17.30 -3.95
CA ALA A 170 -16.19 16.92 -3.11
C ALA A 170 -17.16 18.11 -2.93
N ALA A 171 -16.63 19.30 -2.69
CA ALA A 171 -17.38 20.54 -2.56
C ALA A 171 -18.11 20.87 -3.89
N ALA A 172 -17.40 20.83 -5.02
CA ALA A 172 -17.99 21.09 -6.34
C ALA A 172 -19.13 20.09 -6.67
N ARG A 173 -18.94 18.80 -6.37
CA ARG A 173 -19.99 17.78 -6.52
C ARG A 173 -21.19 18.05 -5.63
N LEU A 174 -20.96 18.49 -4.40
CA LEU A 174 -22.03 18.81 -3.46
C LEU A 174 -22.82 20.04 -3.92
N ALA A 175 -22.13 21.11 -4.32
CA ALA A 175 -22.72 22.33 -4.85
C ALA A 175 -23.57 22.06 -6.10
N LYS A 176 -23.05 21.27 -7.05
CA LYS A 176 -23.81 20.85 -8.24
C LYS A 176 -25.09 20.08 -7.88
N ARG A 177 -25.02 19.20 -6.87
CA ARG A 177 -26.20 18.46 -6.39
C ARG A 177 -27.20 19.34 -5.66
N ALA A 178 -26.73 20.35 -4.92
CA ALA A 178 -27.57 21.35 -4.29
C ALA A 178 -28.33 22.18 -5.33
N ALA A 179 -27.61 22.72 -6.33
CA ALA A 179 -28.19 23.52 -7.41
C ALA A 179 -29.24 22.74 -8.24
N THR A 180 -29.07 21.42 -8.36
CA THR A 180 -30.01 20.55 -9.09
C THR A 180 -31.09 19.91 -8.21
N GLY A 181 -31.14 20.24 -6.90
CA GLY A 181 -32.11 19.68 -5.96
C GLY A 181 -31.92 18.18 -5.66
N LYS A 182 -30.79 17.58 -6.05
CA LYS A 182 -30.49 16.13 -5.92
C LYS A 182 -29.73 15.78 -4.63
N LEU A 183 -29.85 16.59 -3.59
CA LEU A 183 -29.25 16.29 -2.28
C LEU A 183 -30.03 15.18 -1.58
N THR A 184 -29.32 14.25 -0.93
CA THR A 184 -29.99 13.24 -0.12
C THR A 184 -30.46 13.82 1.22
N LYS A 185 -31.46 13.21 1.85
CA LYS A 185 -31.91 13.60 3.21
C LYS A 185 -30.77 13.67 4.23
N ALA A 186 -29.80 12.74 4.13
CA ALA A 186 -28.62 12.73 5.00
C ALA A 186 -27.69 13.91 4.72
N GLN A 187 -27.50 14.28 3.45
CA GLN A 187 -26.69 15.44 3.08
C GLN A 187 -27.33 16.75 3.50
N ILE A 188 -28.65 16.90 3.34
CA ILE A 188 -29.40 18.07 3.80
C ILE A 188 -29.28 18.22 5.31
N ARG A 189 -29.44 17.12 6.05
CA ARG A 189 -29.30 17.13 7.52
C ARG A 189 -27.91 17.51 7.98
N GLY A 190 -26.86 17.06 7.29
CA GLY A 190 -25.48 17.38 7.65
C GLY A 190 -24.98 18.73 7.13
N LEU A 191 -25.78 19.44 6.33
CA LEU A 191 -25.51 20.82 5.89
C LEU A 191 -26.24 21.87 6.76
N ARG A 192 -27.21 21.43 7.57
CA ARG A 192 -27.87 22.23 8.60
C ARG A 192 -27.08 22.10 9.89
#